data_AF-A0A6D2JXU4-F1
#
_entry.id   AF-A0A6D2JXU4-F1
#
_cell.length_a   1.000
_cell.length_b   1.000
_cell.length_c   1.000
_cell.angle_alpha   90.00
_cell.angle_beta   90.00
_cell.angle_gamma   90.00
#
_symmetry.space_group_name_H-M   'P 1'
#
loop_
_entity.id
_entity.type
_entity.pdbx_description
1 polymer ?
#
loop_
_entity_poly.entity_id
_entity_poly.type
_entity_poly.pdbx_seq_one_letter_code
_entity_poly.pdbx_strand_id
1 'polypeptide(L)'
;MNLHPGFYVSMLRKHIRDPNAIEPERVEGLQPNLTYPEGPIRLGDRRVRKLKNREIPQIQVFWGRQNRQVITWEDEENFRKNYPEFYAAHNSMEQGEAS
;
A
#
# COMPACT_ATOMS: atom_id res chain seq x y z
N MET A 1 -12.18 -43.03 -27.42
CA MET A 1 -11.93 -41.77 -26.69
C MET A 1 -10.56 -41.27 -27.11
N ASN A 2 -10.50 -40.31 -28.02
CA ASN A 2 -9.24 -39.76 -28.51
C ASN A 2 -8.80 -38.65 -27.55
N LEU A 3 -7.70 -38.88 -26.83
CA LEU A 3 -7.06 -37.89 -25.97
C LEU A 3 -6.08 -37.09 -26.83
N HIS A 4 -6.30 -35.78 -26.99
CA HIS A 4 -5.35 -34.89 -27.64
C HIS A 4 -4.33 -34.39 -26.61
N PRO A 5 -3.01 -34.62 -26.79
CA PRO A 5 -1.99 -33.98 -25.98
C PRO A 5 -1.61 -32.65 -26.64
N GLY A 6 -2.44 -31.63 -26.46
CA GLY A 6 -2.15 -30.27 -26.89
C GLY A 6 -1.65 -29.43 -25.72
N PHE A 7 -0.36 -29.51 -25.39
CA PHE A 7 0.24 -28.54 -24.46
C PHE A 7 0.63 -27.29 -25.24
N TYR A 8 -0.02 -26.16 -24.94
CA TYR A 8 0.41 -24.85 -25.41
C TYR A 8 1.49 -24.32 -24.47
N VAL A 9 2.75 -24.38 -24.90
CA VAL A 9 3.84 -23.71 -24.21
C VAL A 9 3.95 -22.30 -24.77
N SER A 10 3.55 -21.31 -23.97
CA SER A 10 3.79 -19.90 -24.28
C SER A 10 5.30 -19.66 -24.28
N MET A 11 5.93 -19.59 -25.46
CA MET A 11 7.32 -19.16 -25.58
C MET A 11 7.43 -17.70 -25.13
N LEU A 12 7.87 -17.47 -23.90
CA LEU A 12 8.27 -16.15 -23.43
C LEU A 12 9.44 -15.67 -24.29
N ARG A 13 9.22 -14.61 -25.06
CA ARG A 13 10.30 -13.96 -25.81
C ARG A 13 11.32 -13.43 -24.82
N LYS A 14 12.58 -13.85 -24.97
CA LYS A 14 13.71 -13.28 -24.25
C LYS A 14 13.71 -11.77 -24.51
N HIS A 15 13.52 -10.98 -23.46
CA HIS A 15 13.54 -9.53 -23.58
C HIS A 15 14.96 -9.10 -23.98
N ILE A 16 15.11 -8.61 -25.21
CA ILE A 16 16.32 -7.94 -25.68
C ILE A 16 16.21 -6.52 -25.17
N ARG A 17 17.06 -6.13 -24.22
CA ARG A 17 17.12 -4.76 -23.73
C ARG A 17 17.41 -3.85 -24.91
N ASP A 18 16.49 -2.95 -25.23
CA ASP A 18 16.72 -1.91 -26.23
C ASP A 18 17.83 -0.98 -25.69
N PRO A 19 18.92 -0.75 -26.43
CA PRO A 19 19.97 0.19 -26.03
C PRO A 19 19.46 1.61 -25.78
N ASN A 20 18.31 1.98 -26.37
CA ASN A 20 17.63 3.26 -26.18
C ASN A 20 16.49 3.19 -25.14
N ALA A 21 16.27 2.05 -24.51
CA ALA A 21 15.33 1.99 -23.39
C ALA A 21 15.86 2.86 -22.25
N ILE A 22 15.14 3.95 -21.98
CA ILE A 22 15.32 4.71 -20.76
C ILE A 22 14.99 3.74 -19.61
N GLU A 23 16.02 3.28 -18.89
CA GLU A 23 15.76 2.56 -17.64
C GLU A 23 14.93 3.48 -16.74
N PRO A 24 13.79 3.03 -16.21
CA PRO A 24 13.03 3.86 -15.28
C PRO A 24 13.97 4.21 -14.14
N GLU A 25 14.08 5.52 -13.88
CA GLU A 25 14.93 6.09 -12.85
C GLU A 25 14.87 5.25 -11.58
N ARG A 26 16.06 4.89 -11.06
CA ARG A 26 16.17 4.10 -9.84
C ARG A 26 15.39 4.81 -8.75
N VAL A 27 14.30 4.20 -8.30
CA VAL A 27 13.40 4.84 -7.35
C VAL A 27 14.17 5.11 -6.05
N GLU A 28 14.31 6.40 -5.72
CA GLU A 28 14.96 6.82 -4.49
C GLU A 28 14.27 6.18 -3.27
N GLY A 29 15.04 5.52 -2.41
CA GLY A 29 14.53 4.85 -1.21
C GLY A 29 14.20 3.36 -1.37
N LEU A 30 14.51 2.76 -2.51
CA LEU A 30 14.48 1.31 -2.69
C LEU A 30 15.56 0.63 -1.82
N GLN A 31 15.15 -0.20 -0.85
CA GLN A 31 16.09 -0.96 -0.04
C GLN A 31 16.87 -1.98 -0.91
N PRO A 32 18.04 -2.47 -0.46
CA PRO A 32 18.87 -3.41 -1.23
C PRO A 32 18.15 -4.70 -1.66
N ASN A 33 17.07 -5.08 -0.96
CA ASN A 33 16.20 -6.20 -1.29
C ASN A 33 15.04 -5.83 -2.25
N LEU A 34 15.08 -4.65 -2.87
CA LEU A 34 14.02 -4.10 -3.72
C LEU A 34 12.68 -3.87 -2.99
N THR A 35 12.70 -3.76 -1.65
CA THR A 35 11.51 -3.40 -0.87
C THR A 35 11.53 -1.93 -0.49
N TYR A 36 10.36 -1.30 -0.35
CA TYR A 36 10.25 0.07 0.14
C TYR A 36 9.94 0.05 1.64
N PRO A 37 10.50 0.96 2.46
CA PRO A 37 10.01 1.14 3.83
C PRO A 37 8.61 1.77 3.80
N GLU A 38 7.58 0.92 3.80
CA GLU A 38 6.16 1.27 3.70
C GLU A 38 5.56 1.59 5.08
N GLY A 39 6.03 2.66 5.73
CA GLY A 39 5.41 3.17 6.97
C GLY A 39 4.21 4.08 6.70
N PRO A 40 3.28 4.25 7.66
CA PRO A 40 2.23 5.26 7.55
C PRO A 40 2.83 6.66 7.64
N ILE A 41 2.39 7.56 6.76
CA ILE A 41 2.83 8.96 6.68
C ILE A 41 1.79 9.88 7.32
N ARG A 42 0.50 9.60 7.10
CA ARG A 42 -0.61 10.45 7.55
C ARG A 42 -1.89 9.63 7.74
N LEU A 43 -2.73 10.01 8.71
CA LEU A 43 -4.13 9.57 8.75
C LEU A 43 -5.02 10.61 8.07
N GLY A 44 -6.05 10.14 7.41
CA GLY A 44 -7.09 10.98 6.83
C GLY A 44 -8.42 10.75 7.54
N ASP A 45 -9.47 10.68 6.73
CA ASP A 45 -10.84 10.59 7.23
C ASP A 45 -11.11 9.28 7.99
N ARG A 46 -12.10 9.35 8.88
CA ARG A 46 -12.64 8.19 9.59
C ARG A 46 -14.03 7.87 9.05
N ARG A 47 -14.33 6.58 8.88
CA ARG A 47 -15.66 6.11 8.43
C ARG A 47 -16.05 4.82 9.12
N VAL A 48 -17.33 4.50 9.10
CA VAL A 48 -17.83 3.20 9.57
C VAL A 48 -18.28 2.37 8.38
N ARG A 49 -17.61 1.23 8.15
CA ARG A 49 -18.03 0.25 7.16
C ARG A 49 -19.13 -0.63 7.75
N LYS A 50 -20.36 -0.41 7.32
CA LYS A 50 -21.51 -1.25 7.68
C LYS A 50 -21.52 -2.52 6.84
N LEU A 51 -21.47 -3.67 7.51
CA LEU A 51 -21.70 -5.00 6.95
C LEU A 51 -23.05 -5.52 7.46
N LYS A 52 -23.56 -6.59 6.86
CA LYS A 52 -24.88 -7.16 7.21
C LYS A 52 -25.07 -7.40 8.72
N ASN A 53 -24.01 -7.80 9.43
CA ASN A 53 -24.06 -8.21 10.83
C ASN A 53 -23.11 -7.44 11.75
N ARG A 54 -22.34 -6.46 11.23
CA ARG A 54 -21.36 -5.72 12.04
C ARG A 54 -21.02 -4.38 11.42
N GLU A 55 -20.63 -3.44 12.27
CA GLU A 55 -20.08 -2.15 11.87
C GLU A 55 -18.60 -2.11 12.23
N ILE A 56 -17.75 -1.73 11.27
CA ILE A 56 -16.29 -1.69 11.45
C ILE A 56 -15.80 -0.25 11.25
N PRO A 57 -15.26 0.40 12.30
CA PRO A 57 -14.56 1.68 12.15
C PRO A 57 -13.30 1.51 11.30
N GLN A 58 -13.17 2.34 10.28
CA GLN A 58 -12.03 2.38 9.38
C GLN A 58 -11.45 3.79 9.33
N ILE A 59 -10.13 3.87 9.20
CA ILE A 59 -9.39 5.11 9.01
C ILE A 59 -8.69 5.07 7.66
N GLN A 60 -8.62 6.22 7.01
CA GLN A 60 -7.84 6.39 5.80
C GLN A 60 -6.36 6.51 6.19
N VAL A 61 -5.50 5.67 5.62
CA VAL A 61 -4.06 5.67 5.91
C VAL A 61 -3.29 5.95 4.63
N PHE A 62 -2.38 6.92 4.70
CA PHE A 62 -1.46 7.29 3.63
C PHE A 62 -0.12 6.58 3.87
N TRP A 63 0.32 5.76 2.92
CA TRP A 63 1.56 5.00 2.97
C TRP A 63 2.56 5.51 1.94
N GLY A 64 3.87 5.42 2.22
CA GLY A 64 4.94 5.71 1.25
C GLY A 64 5.74 6.99 1.50
N ARG A 65 5.98 7.82 0.47
CA ARG A 65 6.70 9.12 0.56
C ARG A 65 5.99 10.21 -0.26
N GLN A 66 6.39 11.47 -0.10
CA GLN A 66 5.81 12.65 -0.77
C GLN A 66 5.56 12.48 -2.29
N ASN A 67 6.43 11.74 -2.99
CA ASN A 67 6.34 11.55 -4.44
C ASN A 67 5.57 10.28 -4.87
N ARG A 68 5.27 9.37 -3.94
CA ARG A 68 4.51 8.13 -4.21
C ARG A 68 3.75 7.72 -2.95
N GLN A 69 2.48 8.08 -2.93
CA GLN A 69 1.57 7.76 -1.84
C GLN A 69 0.54 6.72 -2.28
N VAL A 70 0.28 5.76 -1.41
CA VAL A 70 -0.85 4.83 -1.54
C VAL A 70 -1.83 5.14 -0.42
N ILE A 71 -3.12 5.15 -0.76
CA ILE A 71 -4.18 5.43 0.20
C ILE A 71 -4.97 4.13 0.40
N THR A 72 -5.01 3.64 1.63
CA THR A 72 -5.85 2.49 2.00
C THR A 72 -6.83 2.86 3.11
N TRP A 73 -7.84 2.01 3.29
CA TRP A 73 -8.78 2.09 4.41
C TRP A 73 -8.52 0.91 5.34
N GLU A 74 -7.93 1.18 6.49
CA GLU A 74 -7.59 0.17 7.49
C GLU A 74 -8.58 0.17 8.63
N ASP A 75 -8.79 -0.99 9.24
CA ASP A 75 -9.59 -1.11 10.45
C ASP A 75 -8.90 -0.40 11.61
N GLU A 76 -9.58 0.57 12.22
CA GLU A 76 -8.99 1.52 13.17
C GLU A 76 -8.35 0.82 14.38
N GLU A 77 -9.04 -0.18 14.92
CA GLU A 77 -8.56 -0.93 16.08
C GLU A 77 -7.28 -1.71 15.76
N ASN A 78 -7.21 -2.31 14.56
CA ASN A 78 -6.05 -3.07 14.12
C ASN A 78 -4.87 -2.13 13.85
N PHE A 79 -5.12 -1.01 13.18
CA PHE A 79 -4.09 -0.01 12.92
C PHE A 79 -3.50 0.55 14.22
N ARG A 80 -4.34 0.86 15.22
CA ARG A 80 -3.88 1.31 16.55
C ARG A 80 -2.97 0.30 17.25
N LYS A 81 -3.21 -1.01 17.07
CA LYS A 81 -2.36 -2.06 17.65
C LYS A 81 -1.02 -2.18 16.94
N ASN A 82 -0.99 -2.03 15.61
CA ASN A 82 0.21 -2.18 14.80
C ASN A 82 1.09 -0.92 14.77
N TYR A 83 0.48 0.26 14.88
CA TYR A 83 1.16 1.56 14.82
C TYR A 83 0.74 2.49 15.97
N PRO A 84 0.96 2.07 17.24
CA PRO A 84 0.46 2.79 18.42
C PRO A 84 1.06 4.19 18.56
N GLU A 85 2.37 4.36 18.31
CA GLU A 85 3.05 5.65 18.40
C GLU A 85 2.53 6.64 17.35
N PHE A 86 2.35 6.17 16.12
CA PHE A 86 1.83 6.99 15.02
C PHE A 86 0.39 7.44 15.29
N TYR A 87 -0.45 6.52 15.76
CA TYR A 87 -1.84 6.82 16.09
C TYR A 87 -1.96 7.76 17.31
N ALA A 88 -1.09 7.62 18.32
CA ALA A 88 -1.06 8.53 19.47
C ALA A 88 -0.63 9.95 19.07
N ALA A 89 0.42 10.08 18.25
CA ALA A 89 0.89 11.37 17.75
C ALA A 89 -0.20 12.09 16.92
N HIS A 90 -0.92 11.36 16.05
CA HIS A 90 -2.01 11.93 15.28
C HIS A 90 -3.12 12.53 16.15
N ASN A 91 -3.58 11.79 17.18
CA ASN A 91 -4.64 12.28 18.07
C ASN A 91 -4.21 13.50 18.90
N SER A 92 -2.90 13.64 19.18
CA SER A 92 -2.38 14.82 19.89
C SER A 92 -2.40 16.08 19.02
N MET A 93 -2.27 15.95 17.69
CA MET A 93 -2.33 17.07 16.75
C MET A 93 -3.76 17.59 16.57
N GLU A 94 -4.76 16.70 16.52
CA GLU A 94 -6.17 17.10 16.39
C GLU A 94 -6.72 17.83 17.62
N GLN A 95 -6.14 17.66 18.81
CA GLN A 95 -6.59 18.31 20.05
C GLN A 95 -6.00 19.71 20.28
N GLY A 96 -5.00 20.12 19.48
CA GLY A 96 -4.31 21.41 19.62
C GLY A 96 -4.87 22.57 18.79
N GLU A 97 -5.75 22.32 17.81
CA GLU A 97 -6.31 23.34 16.91
C GLU A 97 -7.67 23.91 17.38
N ALA A 98 -8.14 23.52 18.58
CA ALA A 98 -9.41 23.99 19.14
C ALA A 98 -9.23 24.89 20.39
N SER A 99 -8.27 25.81 20.37
CA SER A 99 -8.09 26.85 21.42
C SER A 99 -7.99 28.24 20.83
#